data_AF-A0A9E3ICF6-F1
#
_entry.id   AF-A0A9E3ICF6-F1
#
_cell.length_a   1.000
_cell.length_b   1.000
_cell.length_c   1.000
_cell.angle_alpha   90.00
_cell.angle_beta   90.00
_cell.angle_gamma   90.00
#
_symmetry.space_group_name_H-M   'P 1'
#
loop_
_entity.id
_entity.type
_entity.pdbx_description
1 polymer ?
#
loop_
_entity_poly.entity_id
_entity_poly.type
_entity_poly.pdbx_seq_one_letter_code
_entity_poly.pdbx_strand_id
1 'polypeptide(L)'
;MTDKALDNAEFIRKQLVKRRIQLNSEIIALDEQIGKIDLFIQDWHAFAGDSLKLSTGEENDSSIGTTESQESRSRRTTGNSRKEEVAATAYLVIQERGTPLSRDELLNAVTERGMVIEGKDRAGVFTTMMWRMRDKIVKLESGGYWLADVEYPPEGYVPQKTGSEDPFADWL
;
A
#
# COMPACT_ATOMS: atom_id res chain seq x y z
N MET A 1 -21.48 45.76 -2.24
CA MET A 1 -20.39 45.08 -2.98
C MET A 1 -20.27 43.59 -2.63
N THR A 2 -21.14 43.04 -1.80
CA THR A 2 -21.11 41.65 -1.30
C THR A 2 -21.51 40.59 -2.34
N ASP A 3 -22.18 41.00 -3.42
CA ASP A 3 -22.75 40.10 -4.44
C ASP A 3 -21.69 39.38 -5.28
N LYS A 4 -20.64 40.10 -5.71
CA LYS A 4 -19.61 39.57 -6.62
C LYS A 4 -18.79 38.42 -6.01
N ALA A 5 -18.61 38.44 -4.69
CA ALA A 5 -17.88 37.37 -4.01
C ALA A 5 -18.70 36.07 -3.96
N LEU A 6 -20.02 36.19 -3.79
CA LEU A 6 -20.95 35.07 -3.78
C LEU A 6 -21.05 34.44 -5.17
N ASP A 7 -21.20 35.26 -6.22
CA ASP A 7 -21.21 34.79 -7.61
C ASP A 7 -19.93 34.02 -7.98
N ASN A 8 -18.75 34.52 -7.57
CA ASN A 8 -17.49 33.85 -7.82
C ASN A 8 -17.39 32.51 -7.05
N ALA A 9 -17.81 32.48 -5.78
CA ALA A 9 -17.82 31.26 -5.00
C ALA A 9 -18.76 30.20 -5.61
N GLU A 10 -19.93 30.61 -6.09
CA GLU A 10 -20.86 29.72 -6.80
C GLU A 10 -20.28 29.20 -8.12
N PHE A 11 -19.59 30.06 -8.87
CA PHE A 11 -18.92 29.67 -10.11
C PHE A 11 -17.84 28.62 -9.84
N ILE A 12 -16.96 28.85 -8.85
CA ILE A 12 -15.92 27.89 -8.46
C ILE A 12 -16.54 26.57 -8.01
N ARG A 13 -17.58 26.61 -7.17
CA ARG A 13 -18.30 25.40 -6.75
C ARG A 13 -18.83 24.60 -7.95
N LYS A 14 -19.43 25.26 -8.94
CA LYS A 14 -19.91 24.61 -10.17
C LYS A 14 -18.77 23.97 -10.96
N GLN A 15 -17.63 24.65 -11.09
CA GLN A 15 -16.44 24.10 -11.75
C GLN A 15 -15.90 22.86 -11.04
N LEU A 16 -15.80 22.89 -9.71
CA LEU A 16 -15.33 21.75 -8.91
C LEU A 16 -16.27 20.55 -9.03
N VAL A 17 -17.59 20.76 -8.97
CA VAL A 17 -18.57 19.68 -9.17
C VAL A 17 -18.44 19.07 -10.57
N LYS A 18 -18.28 19.89 -11.61
CA LYS A 18 -18.05 19.41 -12.97
C LYS A 18 -16.76 18.58 -13.07
N ARG A 19 -15.67 19.06 -12.47
CA ARG A 19 -14.38 18.33 -12.47
C ARG A 19 -14.50 17.00 -11.72
N ARG A 20 -15.21 16.96 -10.60
CA ARG A 20 -15.48 15.73 -9.85
C ARG A 20 -16.22 14.70 -10.69
N ILE A 21 -17.27 15.12 -11.40
CA ILE A 21 -18.03 14.23 -12.30
C ILE A 21 -17.11 13.67 -13.40
N GLN A 22 -16.27 14.53 -13.99
CA GLN A 22 -15.31 14.11 -15.02
C GLN A 22 -14.31 13.07 -14.51
N LEU A 23 -13.70 13.30 -13.35
CA LEU A 23 -12.76 12.35 -12.75
C LEU A 23 -13.43 11.01 -12.43
N ASN A 24 -14.66 11.01 -11.92
CA ASN A 24 -15.40 9.78 -11.68
C ASN A 24 -15.67 9.00 -12.98
N SER A 25 -16.00 9.70 -14.09
CA SER A 25 -16.16 9.02 -15.38
C SER A 25 -14.86 8.44 -15.92
N GLU A 26 -13.73 9.07 -15.62
CA GLU A 26 -12.40 8.57 -16.00
C GLU A 26 -12.01 7.33 -15.19
N ILE A 27 -12.31 7.30 -13.88
CA ILE A 27 -12.12 6.11 -13.03
C ILE A 27 -12.91 4.93 -13.57
N ILE A 28 -14.21 5.12 -13.86
CA ILE A 28 -15.06 4.05 -14.42
C ILE A 28 -14.48 3.52 -15.73
N ALA A 29 -14.00 4.40 -16.61
CA ALA A 29 -13.39 3.99 -17.87
C ALA A 29 -12.08 3.20 -17.69
N LEU A 30 -11.28 3.53 -16.67
CA LEU A 30 -10.07 2.77 -16.32
C LEU A 30 -10.42 1.40 -15.74
N ASP A 31 -11.42 1.31 -14.86
CA ASP A 31 -11.88 0.03 -14.30
C ASP A 31 -12.39 -0.92 -15.40
N GLU A 32 -13.12 -0.39 -16.39
CA GLU A 32 -13.53 -1.16 -17.56
C GLU A 32 -12.34 -1.67 -18.40
N GLN A 33 -11.25 -0.90 -18.48
CA GLN A 33 -10.03 -1.32 -19.18
C GLN A 33 -9.28 -2.41 -18.41
N ILE A 34 -9.17 -2.27 -17.08
CA ILE A 34 -8.57 -3.29 -16.22
C ILE A 34 -9.32 -4.62 -16.40
N GLY A 35 -10.65 -4.61 -16.32
CA GLY A 35 -11.44 -5.81 -16.52
C GLY A 35 -11.25 -6.48 -17.89
N LYS A 36 -11.04 -5.69 -18.96
CA LYS A 36 -10.71 -6.24 -20.29
C LYS A 36 -9.33 -6.88 -20.33
N ILE A 37 -8.35 -6.30 -19.64
CA ILE A 37 -6.99 -6.84 -19.56
C ILE A 37 -7.00 -8.15 -18.77
N ASP A 38 -7.72 -8.22 -17.65
CA ASP A 38 -7.83 -9.44 -16.85
C ASP A 38 -8.48 -10.59 -17.63
N LEU A 39 -9.56 -10.31 -18.37
CA LEU A 39 -10.18 -11.27 -19.27
C LEU A 39 -9.20 -11.74 -20.35
N PHE A 40 -8.44 -10.83 -20.95
CA PHE A 40 -7.43 -11.18 -21.94
C PHE A 40 -6.33 -12.07 -21.35
N ILE A 41 -5.83 -11.78 -20.15
CA ILE A 41 -4.83 -12.60 -19.45
C ILE A 41 -5.39 -14.01 -19.22
N GLN A 42 -6.64 -14.11 -18.77
CA GLN A 42 -7.32 -15.39 -18.55
C GLN A 42 -7.44 -16.21 -19.84
N ASP A 43 -7.91 -15.58 -20.93
CA ASP A 43 -8.05 -16.21 -22.24
C ASP A 43 -6.68 -16.66 -22.78
N TRP A 44 -5.66 -15.83 -22.58
CA TRP A 44 -4.30 -16.14 -22.99
C TRP A 44 -3.74 -17.35 -22.22
N HIS A 45 -3.93 -17.44 -20.90
CA HIS A 45 -3.53 -18.61 -20.11
C HIS A 45 -4.27 -19.87 -20.56
N ALA A 46 -5.58 -19.76 -20.83
CA ALA A 46 -6.37 -20.88 -21.34
C ALA A 46 -5.85 -21.37 -22.72
N PHE A 47 -5.46 -20.44 -23.60
CA PHE A 47 -4.94 -20.75 -24.92
C PHE A 47 -3.50 -21.30 -24.89
N ALA A 48 -2.63 -20.74 -24.05
CA ALA A 48 -1.21 -21.10 -23.97
C ALA A 48 -0.96 -22.52 -23.45
N GLY A 49 -2.02 -23.29 -23.14
CA GLY A 49 -1.92 -24.62 -22.55
C GLY A 49 -1.41 -24.59 -21.12
N ASP A 50 -1.34 -23.39 -20.52
CA ASP A 50 -0.95 -23.20 -19.14
C ASP A 50 -2.19 -23.38 -18.26
N SER A 51 -2.68 -24.63 -18.21
CA SER A 51 -3.65 -25.08 -17.23
C SER A 51 -3.02 -25.15 -15.83
N LEU A 52 -2.30 -24.10 -15.42
CA LEU A 52 -1.80 -23.91 -14.08
C LEU A 52 -3.00 -23.57 -13.19
N LYS A 53 -3.66 -24.64 -12.74
CA LYS A 53 -4.31 -24.79 -11.43
C LYS A 53 -4.81 -23.50 -10.78
N LEU A 54 -5.73 -22.79 -11.41
CA LEU A 54 -6.65 -21.92 -10.68
C LEU A 54 -7.79 -22.79 -10.13
N SER A 55 -7.42 -23.69 -9.21
CA SER A 55 -8.37 -24.27 -8.26
C SER A 55 -8.42 -23.33 -7.08
N THR A 56 -9.47 -22.53 -7.07
CA THR A 56 -10.20 -22.17 -5.85
C THR A 56 -10.19 -23.36 -4.88
N GLY A 57 -9.67 -23.14 -3.66
CA GLY A 57 -10.00 -23.85 -2.42
C GLY A 57 -9.89 -25.37 -2.35
N GLU A 58 -9.12 -25.81 -1.35
CA GLU A 58 -9.36 -27.02 -0.54
C GLU A 58 -8.82 -28.39 -1.01
N GLU A 59 -7.92 -28.89 -0.17
CA GLU A 59 -7.71 -30.29 0.24
C GLU A 59 -6.96 -31.30 -0.65
N ASN A 60 -5.83 -31.73 -0.08
CA ASN A 60 -5.32 -33.10 0.05
C ASN A 60 -4.53 -33.80 -1.09
N ASP A 61 -3.43 -34.35 -0.60
CA ASP A 61 -2.71 -35.56 -0.98
C ASP A 61 -1.71 -35.58 -2.16
N SER A 62 -0.48 -35.87 -1.74
CA SER A 62 0.70 -36.45 -2.37
C SER A 62 0.59 -36.92 -3.83
N SER A 63 1.54 -36.46 -4.68
CA SER A 63 2.49 -37.34 -5.39
C SER A 63 3.40 -36.58 -6.38
N ILE A 64 4.70 -36.62 -6.07
CA ILE A 64 5.92 -36.77 -6.91
C ILE A 64 5.80 -36.52 -8.43
N GLY A 65 6.67 -35.63 -8.95
CA GLY A 65 6.95 -35.46 -10.38
C GLY A 65 7.95 -34.36 -10.72
N THR A 66 9.24 -34.65 -10.55
CA THR A 66 10.46 -33.88 -10.83
C THR A 66 10.54 -33.25 -12.24
N THR A 67 10.98 -31.98 -12.35
CA THR A 67 11.97 -31.52 -13.37
C THR A 67 12.68 -30.26 -12.86
N GLU A 68 13.99 -30.27 -13.01
CA GLU A 68 14.99 -29.49 -12.28
C GLU A 68 15.30 -28.09 -12.81
N SER A 69 15.83 -27.28 -11.89
CA SER A 69 16.90 -26.29 -12.08
C SER A 69 16.58 -24.91 -12.66
N GLN A 70 16.14 -24.03 -11.77
CA GLN A 70 16.96 -22.85 -11.46
C GLN A 70 17.04 -22.65 -9.95
N GLU A 71 18.09 -23.22 -9.35
CA GLU A 71 18.44 -23.01 -7.94
C GLU A 71 18.94 -21.57 -7.73
N SER A 72 18.01 -20.61 -7.60
CA SER A 72 18.30 -19.46 -6.75
C SER A 72 18.34 -20.00 -5.32
N ARG A 73 19.55 -20.15 -4.77
CA ARG A 73 19.78 -20.57 -3.38
C ARG A 73 18.86 -19.78 -2.46
N SER A 74 17.75 -20.42 -2.08
CA SER A 74 16.82 -19.93 -1.07
C SER A 74 17.60 -19.91 0.24
N ARG A 75 18.25 -18.77 0.49
CA ARG A 75 18.70 -18.39 1.82
C ARG A 75 17.44 -18.48 2.66
N ARG A 76 17.43 -19.37 3.65
CA ARG A 76 16.33 -19.55 4.61
C ARG A 76 15.82 -18.18 5.04
N THR A 77 14.82 -17.68 4.32
CA THR A 77 14.03 -16.55 4.73
C THR A 77 13.22 -17.14 5.85
N THR A 78 13.60 -16.79 7.08
CA THR A 78 12.69 -16.71 8.22
C THR A 78 11.30 -16.38 7.68
N GLY A 79 10.27 -17.15 8.07
CA GLY A 79 8.92 -17.14 7.46
C GLY A 79 8.19 -15.79 7.42
N ASN A 80 8.85 -14.70 7.80
CA ASN A 80 8.33 -13.36 7.81
C ASN A 80 8.26 -12.76 6.39
N SER A 81 7.16 -12.06 6.13
CA SER A 81 7.00 -11.18 4.98
C SER A 81 8.11 -10.13 4.92
N ARG A 82 8.39 -9.64 3.71
CA ARG A 82 9.40 -8.60 3.51
C ARG A 82 8.96 -7.30 4.18
N LYS A 83 9.91 -6.54 4.74
CA LYS A 83 9.60 -5.27 5.45
C LYS A 83 8.89 -4.27 4.53
N GLU A 84 9.20 -4.28 3.24
CA GLU A 84 8.61 -3.40 2.23
C GLU A 84 7.14 -3.71 2.01
N GLU A 85 6.78 -5.00 1.95
CA GLU A 85 5.39 -5.47 1.78
C GLU A 85 4.57 -5.20 3.06
N VAL A 86 5.16 -5.46 4.22
CA VAL A 86 4.55 -5.15 5.53
C VAL A 86 4.28 -3.65 5.64
N ALA A 87 5.24 -2.80 5.25
CA ALA A 87 5.07 -1.34 5.26
C ALA A 87 4.05 -0.84 4.24
N ALA A 88 4.02 -1.41 3.02
CA ALA A 88 2.99 -1.07 2.04
C ALA A 88 1.58 -1.41 2.56
N THR A 89 1.43 -2.59 3.18
CA THR A 89 0.17 -3.02 3.79
C THR A 89 -0.21 -2.11 4.97
N ALA A 90 0.75 -1.79 5.84
CA ALA A 90 0.54 -0.89 6.96
C ALA A 90 0.13 0.53 6.52
N TYR A 91 0.73 1.03 5.42
CA TYR A 91 0.37 2.31 4.82
C TYR A 91 -1.10 2.32 4.42
N LEU A 92 -1.56 1.29 3.68
CA LEU A 92 -2.96 1.17 3.27
C LEU A 92 -3.90 1.10 4.48
N VAL A 93 -3.54 0.34 5.51
CA VAL A 93 -4.34 0.24 6.74
C VAL A 93 -4.51 1.60 7.43
N ILE A 94 -3.41 2.36 7.60
CA ILE A 94 -3.47 3.70 8.23
C ILE A 94 -4.26 4.65 7.35
N GLN A 95 -4.05 4.61 6.03
CA GLN A 95 -4.75 5.46 5.06
C GLN A 95 -6.27 5.23 5.09
N GLU A 96 -6.70 3.96 5.12
CA GLU A 96 -8.12 3.61 5.19
C GLU A 96 -8.77 4.00 6.51
N ARG A 97 -8.03 3.90 7.63
CA ARG A 97 -8.53 4.29 8.96
C ARG A 97 -8.59 5.80 9.15
N GLY A 98 -7.68 6.54 8.52
CA GLY A 98 -7.61 8.00 8.63
C GLY A 98 -7.17 8.52 10.01
N THR A 99 -6.71 7.64 10.90
CA THR A 99 -6.20 7.99 12.24
C THR A 99 -4.93 7.19 12.56
N PRO A 100 -4.01 7.72 13.40
CA PRO A 100 -2.87 6.97 13.87
C PRO A 100 -3.31 5.71 14.60
N LEU A 101 -2.57 4.63 14.36
CA LEU A 101 -2.87 3.33 14.98
C LEU A 101 -1.78 2.98 15.97
N SER A 102 -2.17 2.42 17.11
CA SER A 102 -1.19 1.85 18.03
C SER A 102 -0.43 0.71 17.37
N ARG A 103 0.73 0.38 17.93
CA ARG A 103 1.57 -0.73 17.44
C ARG A 103 0.78 -2.04 17.31
N ASP A 104 -0.01 -2.36 18.31
CA ASP A 104 -0.68 -3.66 18.39
C ASP A 104 -1.88 -3.71 17.44
N GLU A 105 -2.62 -2.61 17.29
CA GLU A 105 -3.70 -2.49 16.29
C GLU A 105 -3.16 -2.62 14.86
N LEU A 106 -2.07 -1.91 14.55
CA LEU A 106 -1.48 -1.96 13.21
C LEU A 106 -0.88 -3.34 12.90
N LEU A 107 -0.20 -3.95 13.87
CA LEU A 107 0.31 -5.32 13.73
C LEU A 107 -0.81 -6.32 13.43
N ASN A 108 -1.91 -6.25 14.18
CA ASN A 108 -3.05 -7.13 13.99
C ASN A 108 -3.69 -6.92 12.62
N ALA A 109 -3.97 -5.67 12.25
CA ALA A 109 -4.59 -5.34 10.96
C ALA A 109 -3.73 -5.76 9.76
N VAL A 110 -2.40 -5.65 9.86
CA VAL A 110 -1.48 -6.08 8.80
C VAL A 110 -1.40 -7.62 8.73
N THR A 111 -1.47 -8.30 9.88
CA THR A 111 -1.54 -9.78 9.93
C THR A 111 -2.86 -10.32 9.37
N GLU A 112 -3.99 -9.66 9.67
CA GLU A 112 -5.31 -10.00 9.12
C GLU A 112 -5.36 -9.91 7.59
N ARG A 113 -4.49 -9.07 6.99
CA ARG A 113 -4.30 -8.98 5.54
C ARG A 113 -3.32 -10.00 4.96
N GLY A 114 -2.95 -11.02 5.76
CA GLY A 114 -2.12 -12.13 5.32
C GLY A 114 -0.62 -11.89 5.41
N MET A 115 -0.16 -10.80 6.03
CA MET A 115 1.27 -10.62 6.28
C MET A 115 1.75 -11.53 7.41
N VAL A 116 2.85 -12.23 7.18
CA VAL A 116 3.43 -13.14 8.17
C VAL A 116 4.51 -12.41 8.95
N ILE A 117 4.35 -12.32 10.26
CA ILE A 117 5.33 -11.72 11.17
C ILE A 117 5.49 -12.65 12.37
N GLU A 118 6.52 -13.48 12.32
CA GLU A 118 6.89 -14.45 13.34
C GLU A 118 8.15 -14.03 14.10
N GLY A 119 8.32 -14.63 15.28
CA GLY A 119 9.44 -14.39 16.18
C GLY A 119 9.01 -14.53 17.63
N LYS A 120 9.98 -14.65 18.54
CA LYS A 120 9.73 -14.69 19.99
C LYS A 120 8.98 -13.44 20.48
N ASP A 121 9.25 -12.30 19.85
CA ASP A 121 8.55 -11.04 20.08
C ASP A 121 8.11 -10.44 18.73
N ARG A 122 6.88 -10.77 18.31
CA ARG A 122 6.29 -10.29 17.05
C ARG A 122 6.20 -8.75 17.02
N ALA A 123 5.86 -8.13 18.15
CA ALA A 123 5.70 -6.69 18.26
C ALA A 123 7.05 -5.96 18.13
N GLY A 124 8.12 -6.52 18.70
CA GLY A 124 9.49 -6.02 18.53
C GLY A 124 10.00 -6.15 17.09
N VAL A 125 9.73 -7.29 16.43
CA VAL A 125 10.07 -7.48 15.01
C VAL A 125 9.34 -6.47 14.13
N PHE A 126 8.02 -6.30 14.33
CA PHE A 126 7.22 -5.32 13.61
C PHE A 126 7.73 -3.89 13.80
N THR A 127 8.02 -3.50 15.04
CA THR A 127 8.57 -2.17 15.36
C THR A 127 9.90 -1.95 14.63
N THR A 128 10.76 -2.97 14.58
CA THR A 128 12.04 -2.90 13.86
C THR A 128 11.84 -2.76 12.34
N MET A 129 10.83 -3.43 11.77
CA MET A 129 10.47 -3.27 10.36
C MET A 129 9.99 -1.84 10.07
N MET A 130 9.09 -1.30 10.89
CA MET A 130 8.57 0.08 10.72
C MET A 130 9.68 1.11 10.87
N TRP A 131 10.59 0.94 11.83
CA TRP A 131 11.73 1.85 11.99
C TRP A 131 12.63 1.92 10.75
N ARG A 132 12.79 0.79 10.04
CA ARG A 132 13.54 0.73 8.77
C ARG A 132 12.80 1.36 7.59
N MET A 133 11.51 1.64 7.75
CA MET A 133 10.59 2.19 6.75
C MET A 133 10.06 3.56 7.18
N ARG A 134 10.87 4.30 7.97
CA ARG A 134 10.55 5.64 8.49
C ARG A 134 10.33 6.71 7.42
N ASP A 135 10.75 6.42 6.20
CA ASP A 135 10.49 7.20 4.99
C ASP A 135 9.01 7.11 4.56
N LYS A 136 8.30 6.07 4.96
CA LYS A 136 6.88 5.84 4.63
C LYS A 136 5.95 5.92 5.82
N ILE A 137 6.40 5.43 6.97
CA ILE A 137 5.59 5.35 8.19
C ILE A 137 6.40 5.88 9.36
N VAL A 138 5.90 6.92 10.02
CA VAL A 138 6.49 7.52 11.21
C VAL A 138 5.76 7.08 12.47
N LYS A 139 6.46 7.12 13.60
CA LYS A 139 5.85 6.97 14.92
C LYS A 139 5.69 8.36 15.54
N LEU A 140 4.45 8.70 15.91
CA LEU A 140 4.11 9.95 16.58
C LEU A 140 4.46 9.90 18.07
N GLU A 141 4.50 11.07 18.71
CA GLU A 141 4.79 11.19 20.15
C GLU A 141 3.73 10.51 21.02
N SER A 142 2.47 10.48 20.57
CA SER A 142 1.39 9.70 21.20
C SER A 142 1.65 8.19 21.23
N GLY A 143 2.60 7.71 20.43
CA GLY A 143 2.93 6.30 20.28
C GLY A 143 2.23 5.60 19.13
N GLY A 144 1.33 6.29 18.40
CA GLY A 144 0.70 5.80 17.18
C GLY A 144 1.62 5.85 15.96
N TYR A 145 1.35 5.01 14.96
CA TYR A 145 1.99 5.05 13.66
C TYR A 145 1.14 5.85 12.68
N TRP A 146 1.81 6.68 11.87
CA TRP A 146 1.19 7.57 10.88
C TRP A 146 1.98 7.59 9.57
N LEU A 147 1.36 8.10 8.51
CA LEU A 147 1.99 8.22 7.19
C LEU A 147 3.02 9.34 7.18
N ALA A 148 4.23 9.07 6.67
CA ALA A 148 5.34 10.03 6.68
C ALA A 148 5.11 11.24 5.75
N ASP A 149 4.24 11.08 4.75
CA ASP A 149 3.95 12.06 3.69
C ASP A 149 2.64 12.83 3.91
N VAL A 150 1.89 12.52 4.98
CA VAL A 150 0.58 13.13 5.27
C VAL A 150 0.61 13.91 6.57
N GLU A 151 0.14 15.15 6.54
CA GLU A 151 -0.03 15.97 7.74
C GLU A 151 -1.03 15.36 8.72
N TYR A 152 -0.72 15.45 10.02
CA TYR A 152 -1.65 15.09 11.09
C TYR A 152 -1.79 16.24 12.10
N PRO A 153 -2.67 17.22 11.79
CA PRO A 153 -2.88 18.41 12.63
C PRO A 153 -3.19 18.13 14.11
N PRO A 154 -3.94 17.07 14.50
CA PRO A 154 -4.26 16.82 15.91
C PRO A 154 -3.05 16.67 16.83
N GLU A 155 -1.91 16.20 16.30
CA GLU A 155 -0.65 16.10 17.04
C GLU A 155 0.43 17.05 16.51
N GLY A 156 0.07 17.99 15.63
CA GLY A 156 1.01 18.94 15.05
C GLY A 156 2.08 18.31 14.15
N TYR A 157 1.84 17.10 13.64
CA TYR A 157 2.78 16.44 12.74
C TYR A 157 2.75 17.07 11.35
N VAL A 158 3.89 17.61 10.94
CA VAL A 158 4.13 18.16 9.61
C VAL A 158 5.18 17.29 8.91
N PRO A 159 4.88 16.71 7.73
CA PRO A 159 5.84 15.94 6.95
C PRO A 159 7.09 16.76 6.69
N GLN A 160 8.23 16.26 7.14
CA GLN A 160 9.51 16.77 6.69
C GLN A 160 9.68 16.26 5.26
N LYS A 161 9.45 17.13 4.26
CA LYS A 161 9.84 16.82 2.89
C LYS A 161 11.33 16.47 2.92
N THR A 162 11.65 15.20 2.83
CA THR A 162 12.97 14.70 2.45
C THR A 162 13.18 14.99 0.97
N GLY A 163 13.07 16.27 0.62
CA GLY A 163 13.60 16.81 -0.62
C GLY A 163 15.10 16.90 -0.43
N SER A 164 15.81 16.15 -1.25
CA SER A 164 17.21 16.34 -1.58
C SER A 164 17.50 17.79 -1.96
N GLU A 165 17.71 18.67 -0.98
CA GLU A 165 18.77 19.67 -1.10
C GLU A 165 20.05 18.89 -0.80
N ASP A 166 20.71 18.40 -1.85
CA ASP A 166 22.03 17.82 -1.72
C ASP A 166 23.00 18.99 -1.48
N PRO A 167 23.49 19.23 -0.24
CA PRO A 167 24.36 20.35 0.04
C PRO A 167 25.75 20.19 -0.62
N PHE A 168 25.96 19.11 -1.37
CA PHE A 168 27.18 18.80 -2.11
C PHE A 168 27.09 19.07 -3.62
N ALA A 169 25.95 19.55 -4.14
CA ALA A 169 25.82 19.89 -5.57
C ALA A 169 26.62 21.14 -6.00
N ASP A 170 27.10 21.96 -5.05
CA ASP A 170 27.91 23.17 -5.32
C ASP A 170 29.44 22.92 -5.31
N TRP A 171 29.90 21.66 -5.24
CA TRP A 171 31.34 21.29 -5.25
C TRP A 171 31.81 20.61 -6.55
N LEU A 172 31.07 20.74 -7.66
CA LEU A 172 31.48 20.32 -9.00
C LEU A 172 31.37 21.48 -10.00
#